data_AF-A0A382TBD2-F1
#
_entry.id   AF-A0A382TBD2-F1
#
_cell.length_a   1.000
_cell.length_b   1.000
_cell.length_c   1.000
_cell.angle_alpha   90.00
_cell.angle_beta   90.00
_cell.angle_gamma   90.00
#
_symmetry.space_group_name_H-M   'P 1'
#
loop_
_entity.id
_entity.type
_entity.pdbx_description
1 polymer ?
#
loop_
_entity_poly.entity_id
_entity_poly.type
_entity_poly.pdbx_seq_one_letter_code
_entity_poly.pdbx_strand_id
1 'polypeptide(L)'
;ASSLSCLLPMFTVYDPGTAKKLHLQPGQFTSYAHIMSHRGSLLDVSQNILTKPEESWTDSEREVALLLYSLQQTSTDDFAKALKIIPPEKDDSTGLWISPWELLDGRVIEPHQDKILKSMEAYLVARYEKNSVAMTSALESYKTGILSSPAERINFSILEKEIWVNKANLFTVSLIFYLLGVILLGVSWMVQPTLLKNIAYGTMVSGFILHTYGIYLRMVIMSRPPISTLYETVIFVGFVIVLFSVVIEYLRKDGLGIFIGSISGSLLHYIGFGYAADGDTMEMLVAVLNSNFWLATHVTTIIL
;
A
#
# COMPACT_ATOMS: atom_id res chain seq x y z
N ALA A 1 -18.65 -0.44 -0.55
CA ALA A 1 -18.40 1.02 -0.49
C ALA A 1 -16.89 1.29 -0.60
N SER A 2 -16.51 2.48 -1.06
CA SER A 2 -15.10 2.91 -1.08
C SER A 2 -14.64 3.25 0.34
N SER A 3 -13.39 2.95 0.71
CA SER A 3 -12.82 3.37 2.01
C SER A 3 -12.77 4.88 2.23
N LEU A 4 -13.02 5.66 1.19
CA LEU A 4 -13.05 7.12 1.22
C LEU A 4 -14.47 7.69 1.10
N SER A 5 -15.52 6.86 1.14
CA SER A 5 -16.91 7.33 0.97
C SER A 5 -17.33 8.34 2.04
N CYS A 6 -16.82 8.22 3.27
CA CYS A 6 -17.06 9.19 4.35
C CYS A 6 -16.53 10.60 4.06
N LEU A 7 -15.61 10.75 3.10
CA LEU A 7 -14.98 12.02 2.74
C LEU A 7 -15.65 12.71 1.55
N LEU A 8 -16.61 12.05 0.91
CA LEU A 8 -17.28 12.59 -0.27
C LEU A 8 -18.30 13.67 0.16
N PRO A 9 -18.38 14.80 -0.57
CA PRO A 9 -19.30 15.89 -0.28
C PRO A 9 -20.74 15.52 -0.69
N MET A 10 -21.39 14.65 0.08
CA MET A 10 -22.70 14.06 -0.24
C MET A 10 -23.87 14.65 0.57
N PHE A 11 -23.59 15.44 1.61
CA PHE A 11 -24.59 15.98 2.52
C PHE A 11 -24.72 17.48 2.34
N THR A 12 -25.92 18.01 2.60
CA THR A 12 -26.18 19.45 2.67
C THR A 12 -26.98 19.76 3.93
N VAL A 13 -26.69 20.89 4.55
CA VAL A 13 -27.41 21.39 5.73
C VAL A 13 -28.04 22.71 5.36
N TYR A 14 -29.37 22.77 5.29
CA TYR A 14 -30.10 23.99 4.90
C TYR A 14 -30.44 24.87 6.09
N ASP A 15 -30.82 24.29 7.23
CA ASP A 15 -31.07 25.06 8.46
C ASP A 15 -29.86 25.95 8.86
N PRO A 16 -30.04 27.28 8.92
CA PRO A 16 -28.95 28.21 9.25
C PRO A 16 -28.40 28.04 10.66
N GLY A 17 -29.23 27.60 11.62
CA GLY A 17 -28.80 27.38 13.01
C GLY A 17 -27.84 26.21 13.12
N THR A 18 -28.19 25.09 12.49
CA THR A 18 -27.42 23.86 12.43
C THR A 18 -26.16 24.04 11.59
N ALA A 19 -26.28 24.66 10.41
CA ALA A 19 -25.13 24.95 9.55
C ALA A 19 -24.07 25.79 10.29
N LYS A 20 -24.49 26.84 11.02
CA LYS A 20 -23.57 27.68 11.81
C LYS A 20 -22.85 26.89 12.91
N LYS A 21 -23.55 25.99 13.60
CA LYS A 21 -22.96 25.12 14.66
C LYS A 21 -21.99 24.07 14.11
N LEU A 22 -22.14 23.69 12.84
CA LEU A 22 -21.24 22.78 12.12
C LEU A 22 -20.16 23.52 11.31
N HIS A 23 -20.06 24.85 11.45
CA HIS A 23 -19.15 25.70 10.69
C HIS A 23 -19.33 25.61 9.16
N LEU A 24 -20.58 25.48 8.71
CA LEU A 24 -20.99 25.40 7.31
C LEU A 24 -21.85 26.60 6.91
N GLN A 25 -21.87 26.91 5.61
CA GLN A 25 -22.89 27.79 5.04
C GLN A 25 -24.17 26.99 4.72
N PRO A 26 -25.37 27.59 4.86
CA PRO A 26 -26.62 26.95 4.45
C PRO A 26 -26.57 26.48 2.99
N GLY A 27 -26.88 25.21 2.76
CA GLY A 27 -26.85 24.58 1.43
C GLY A 27 -25.46 24.21 0.91
N GLN A 28 -24.39 24.42 1.69
CA GLN A 28 -23.05 23.97 1.33
C GLN A 28 -22.95 22.44 1.37
N PHE A 29 -22.33 21.86 0.35
CA PHE A 29 -21.99 20.45 0.35
C PHE A 29 -20.91 20.13 1.39
N THR A 30 -21.12 19.07 2.15
CA THR A 30 -20.21 18.60 3.20
C THR A 30 -20.11 17.08 3.18
N SER A 31 -19.04 16.56 3.76
CA SER A 31 -18.79 15.13 3.95
C SER A 31 -19.39 14.60 5.25
N TYR A 32 -19.52 13.27 5.33
CA TYR A 32 -19.85 12.58 6.59
C TYR A 32 -18.78 12.84 7.64
N ALA A 33 -17.50 12.81 7.25
CA ALA A 33 -16.37 13.02 8.15
C ALA A 33 -16.37 14.41 8.81
N HIS A 34 -16.70 15.47 8.06
CA HIS A 34 -16.81 16.83 8.60
C HIS A 34 -17.96 16.96 9.60
N ILE A 35 -19.10 16.33 9.35
CA ILE A 35 -20.23 16.34 10.30
C ILE A 35 -19.84 15.58 11.57
N MET A 36 -19.22 14.40 11.42
CA MET A 36 -18.83 13.56 12.55
C MET A 36 -17.67 14.13 13.38
N SER A 37 -16.75 14.89 12.77
CA SER A 37 -15.73 15.64 13.53
C SER A 37 -16.34 16.71 14.43
N HIS A 38 -17.54 17.20 14.10
CA HIS A 38 -18.33 18.15 14.90
C HIS A 38 -19.53 17.48 15.62
N ARG A 39 -19.45 16.17 15.90
CA ARG A 39 -20.54 15.41 16.55
C ARG A 39 -21.09 16.03 17.83
N GLY A 40 -20.26 16.74 18.61
CA GLY A 40 -20.70 17.43 19.83
C GLY A 40 -21.77 18.47 19.53
N SER A 41 -21.52 19.32 18.53
CA SER A 41 -22.49 20.29 18.02
C SER A 41 -23.75 19.63 17.47
N LEU A 42 -23.62 18.48 16.81
CA LEU A 42 -24.77 17.73 16.27
C LEU A 42 -25.64 17.14 17.39
N LEU A 43 -25.03 16.61 18.46
CA LEU A 43 -25.73 16.11 19.64
C LEU A 43 -26.52 17.22 20.34
N ASP A 44 -25.92 18.40 20.49
CA ASP A 44 -26.59 19.56 21.10
C ASP A 44 -27.82 20.02 20.30
N VAL A 45 -27.81 19.87 18.98
CA VAL A 45 -28.95 20.20 18.12
C VAL A 45 -30.02 19.11 18.16
N SER A 46 -29.62 17.84 18.30
CA SER A 46 -30.54 16.70 18.23
C SER A 46 -31.25 16.36 19.55
N GLN A 47 -30.77 16.85 20.70
CA GLN A 47 -31.41 16.60 22.01
C GLN A 47 -32.91 16.94 22.06
N ASN A 48 -33.32 18.03 21.40
CA ASN A 48 -34.73 18.45 21.36
C ASN A 48 -35.62 17.52 20.51
N ILE A 49 -35.03 16.85 19.52
CA ILE A 49 -35.71 15.89 18.64
C ILE A 49 -35.95 14.57 19.40
N LEU A 50 -34.96 14.14 20.18
CA LEU A 50 -35.03 12.89 20.96
C LEU A 50 -36.04 12.94 22.11
N THR A 51 -36.47 14.13 22.52
CA THR A 51 -37.34 14.34 23.70
C THR A 51 -38.79 14.69 23.36
N LYS A 52 -39.12 14.90 22.08
CA LYS A 52 -40.45 15.32 21.62
C LYS A 52 -40.98 14.37 20.53
N PRO A 53 -42.31 14.12 20.46
CA PRO A 53 -42.90 13.30 19.41
C PRO A 53 -42.81 14.00 18.04
N GLU A 54 -42.71 13.20 16.97
CA GLU A 54 -42.52 13.65 15.58
C GLU A 54 -43.56 14.67 15.09
N GLU A 55 -44.79 14.55 15.59
CA GLU A 55 -45.91 15.45 15.27
C GLU A 55 -45.67 16.89 15.74
N SER A 56 -44.80 17.09 16.73
CA SER A 56 -44.49 18.39 17.33
C SER A 56 -43.20 19.03 16.83
N TRP A 57 -42.52 18.40 15.86
CA TRP A 57 -41.27 18.90 15.31
C TRP A 57 -41.51 20.11 14.40
N THR A 58 -40.68 21.13 14.62
CA THR A 58 -40.49 22.26 13.71
C THR A 58 -39.86 21.80 12.39
N ASP A 59 -39.97 22.60 11.33
CA ASP A 59 -39.37 22.26 10.03
C ASP A 59 -37.83 22.10 10.12
N SER A 60 -37.17 22.89 10.97
CA SER A 60 -35.74 22.73 11.28
C SER A 60 -35.43 21.41 12.00
N GLU A 61 -36.27 20.98 12.94
CA GLU A 61 -36.09 19.71 13.65
C GLU A 61 -36.30 18.52 12.69
N ARG A 62 -37.22 18.63 11.72
CA ARG A 62 -37.41 17.63 10.66
C ARG A 62 -36.19 17.53 9.74
N GLU A 63 -35.59 18.65 9.34
CA GLU A 63 -34.37 18.65 8.53
C GLU A 63 -33.20 17.97 9.25
N VAL A 64 -33.02 18.26 10.54
CA VAL A 64 -31.99 17.61 11.35
C VAL A 64 -32.28 16.11 11.52
N ALA A 65 -33.54 15.71 11.69
CA ALA A 65 -33.92 14.29 11.75
C ALA A 65 -33.60 13.56 10.43
N LEU A 66 -33.89 14.18 9.27
CA LEU A 66 -33.51 13.64 7.96
C LEU A 66 -31.99 13.54 7.79
N LEU A 67 -31.25 14.55 8.27
CA LEU A 67 -29.79 14.51 8.30
C LEU A 67 -29.29 13.32 9.13
N LEU A 68 -29.79 13.15 10.36
CA LEU A 68 -29.42 12.02 11.23
C LEU A 68 -29.73 10.67 10.60
N TYR A 69 -30.90 10.54 9.96
CA TYR A 69 -31.26 9.34 9.22
C TYR A 69 -30.28 9.05 8.08
N SER A 70 -29.92 10.07 7.28
CA SER A 70 -28.95 9.93 6.19
C SER A 70 -27.55 9.56 6.70
N LEU A 71 -27.12 10.12 7.83
CA LEU A 71 -25.86 9.77 8.49
C LEU A 71 -25.88 8.33 9.00
N GLN A 72 -26.98 7.91 9.62
CA GLN A 72 -27.14 6.53 10.09
C GLN A 72 -27.10 5.54 8.92
N GLN A 73 -27.79 5.82 7.81
CA GLN A 73 -27.72 4.99 6.61
C GLN A 73 -26.28 4.90 6.08
N THR A 74 -25.56 6.03 6.05
CA THR A 74 -24.17 6.07 5.57
C THR A 74 -23.21 5.36 6.53
N SER A 75 -23.47 5.38 7.84
CA SER A 75 -22.66 4.65 8.82
C SER A 75 -22.69 3.13 8.63
N THR A 76 -23.68 2.60 7.89
CA THR A 76 -23.67 1.17 7.51
C THR A 76 -22.50 0.80 6.59
N ASP A 77 -21.87 1.78 5.94
CA ASP A 77 -20.65 1.60 5.14
C ASP A 77 -19.36 1.51 5.98
N ASP A 78 -19.45 1.47 7.31
CA ASP A 78 -18.32 1.34 8.24
C ASP A 78 -17.51 0.04 8.06
N PHE A 79 -17.94 -0.89 7.20
CA PHE A 79 -17.12 -2.03 6.79
C PHE A 79 -15.97 -1.64 5.84
N ALA A 80 -15.96 -0.42 5.28
CA ALA A 80 -14.98 0.04 4.30
C ALA A 80 -13.62 0.44 4.92
N LYS A 81 -13.06 -0.40 5.78
CA LYS A 81 -11.86 -0.13 6.61
C LYS A 81 -10.54 -0.64 6.02
N ALA A 82 -10.54 -1.10 4.77
CA ALA A 82 -9.39 -1.73 4.14
C ALA A 82 -8.20 -0.77 3.97
N LEU A 83 -8.45 0.49 3.60
CA LEU A 83 -7.39 1.46 3.36
C LEU A 83 -6.93 2.15 4.65
N LYS A 84 -5.83 1.65 5.23
CA LYS A 84 -5.17 2.23 6.41
C LYS A 84 -4.15 3.28 5.98
N ILE A 85 -4.47 4.56 6.15
CA ILE A 85 -3.66 5.69 5.64
C ILE A 85 -3.53 6.86 6.61
N ILE A 86 -4.10 6.74 7.81
CA ILE A 86 -3.97 7.74 8.86
C ILE A 86 -3.10 7.12 9.96
N PRO A 87 -2.02 7.79 10.39
CA PRO A 87 -1.19 7.30 11.49
C PRO A 87 -1.97 7.31 12.81
N PRO A 88 -1.64 6.40 13.73
CA PRO A 88 -2.34 6.29 15.01
C PRO A 88 -2.05 7.49 15.92
N GLU A 89 -2.79 7.55 17.02
CA GLU A 89 -2.60 8.51 18.11
C GLU A 89 -1.24 8.31 18.79
N LYS A 90 -0.75 9.34 19.49
CA LYS A 90 0.59 9.35 20.08
C LYS A 90 0.85 8.20 21.07
N ASP A 91 -0.16 7.85 21.85
CA ASP A 91 -0.08 6.85 22.92
C ASP A 91 -0.58 5.47 22.46
N ASP A 92 -0.77 5.27 21.16
CA ASP A 92 -1.19 3.97 20.64
C ASP A 92 -0.07 2.93 20.74
N SER A 93 -0.34 1.85 21.48
CA SER A 93 0.59 0.74 21.67
C SER A 93 0.70 -0.19 20.45
N THR A 94 -0.26 -0.14 19.52
CA THR A 94 -0.31 -1.05 18.37
C THR A 94 0.54 -0.57 17.20
N GLY A 95 0.70 0.75 17.05
CA GLY A 95 1.39 1.36 15.92
C GLY A 95 0.65 1.16 14.59
N LEU A 96 -0.56 0.61 14.60
CA LEU A 96 -1.33 0.29 13.40
C LEU A 96 -1.98 1.54 12.84
N TRP A 97 -1.81 1.73 11.54
CA TRP A 97 -2.48 2.80 10.83
C TRP A 97 -3.98 2.52 10.75
N ILE A 98 -4.77 3.59 10.79
CA ILE A 98 -6.22 3.55 10.79
C ILE A 98 -6.79 4.08 9.47
N SER A 99 -8.00 3.64 9.15
CA SER A 99 -8.77 4.13 8.01
C SER A 99 -9.56 5.40 8.38
N PRO A 100 -9.99 6.21 7.39
CA PRO A 100 -10.87 7.34 7.65
C PRO A 100 -12.15 6.97 8.39
N TRP A 101 -12.73 5.79 8.12
CA TRP A 101 -13.93 5.31 8.81
C TRP A 101 -13.67 5.01 10.29
N GLU A 102 -12.56 4.35 10.62
CA GLU A 102 -12.20 4.06 12.03
C GLU A 102 -11.93 5.31 12.85
N LEU A 103 -11.44 6.38 12.22
CA LEU A 103 -11.24 7.66 12.91
C LEU A 103 -12.57 8.30 13.36
N LEU A 104 -13.69 7.90 12.77
CA LEU A 104 -15.03 8.44 13.02
C LEU A 104 -15.87 7.59 13.98
N ASP A 105 -15.29 6.59 14.63
CA ASP A 105 -15.96 5.69 15.60
C ASP A 105 -16.33 6.37 16.92
N GLY A 106 -15.99 7.65 17.07
CA GLY A 106 -16.24 8.44 18.26
C GLY A 106 -15.07 8.53 19.22
N ARG A 107 -13.85 8.19 18.80
CA ARG A 107 -12.61 8.58 19.48
C ARG A 107 -12.37 10.09 19.46
N VAL A 108 -11.30 10.52 20.14
CA VAL A 108 -10.81 11.90 20.07
C VAL A 108 -9.89 12.02 18.88
N ILE A 109 -10.19 12.91 17.95
CA ILE A 109 -9.36 13.13 16.76
C ILE A 109 -8.22 14.09 17.12
N GLU A 110 -6.98 13.65 16.95
CA GLU A 110 -5.82 14.53 17.18
C GLU A 110 -5.70 15.61 16.09
N PRO A 111 -5.06 16.77 16.37
CA PRO A 111 -4.90 17.85 15.39
C PRO A 111 -4.23 17.41 14.08
N HIS A 112 -3.29 16.46 14.16
CA HIS A 112 -2.61 15.94 12.97
C HIS A 112 -3.54 15.06 12.12
N GLN A 113 -4.40 14.26 12.76
CA GLN A 113 -5.38 13.39 12.10
C GLN A 113 -6.51 14.21 11.47
N ASP A 114 -7.00 15.24 12.15
CA ASP A 114 -7.98 16.19 11.60
C ASP A 114 -7.42 16.91 10.35
N LYS A 115 -6.16 17.35 10.42
CA LYS A 115 -5.48 17.96 9.27
C LYS A 115 -5.37 16.98 8.09
N ILE A 116 -5.06 15.72 8.35
CA ILE A 116 -5.02 14.67 7.32
C ILE A 116 -6.40 14.47 6.70
N LEU A 117 -7.44 14.31 7.52
CA LEU A 117 -8.82 14.11 7.06
C LEU A 117 -9.28 15.25 6.14
N LYS A 118 -9.12 16.50 6.60
CA LYS A 118 -9.46 17.71 5.83
C LYS A 118 -8.67 17.83 4.53
N SER A 119 -7.39 17.47 4.55
CA SER A 119 -6.57 17.48 3.34
C SER A 119 -7.04 16.45 2.30
N MET A 120 -7.53 15.29 2.74
CA MET A 120 -8.09 14.27 1.87
C MET A 120 -9.43 14.72 1.27
N GLU A 121 -10.30 15.33 2.07
CA GLU A 121 -11.55 15.93 1.59
C GLU A 121 -11.28 17.01 0.54
N ALA A 122 -10.35 17.93 0.83
CA ALA A 122 -9.95 18.98 -0.10
C ALA A 122 -9.41 18.41 -1.42
N TYR A 123 -8.65 17.30 -1.36
CA TYR A 123 -8.17 16.62 -2.55
C TYR A 123 -9.30 16.02 -3.39
N LEU A 124 -10.30 15.38 -2.76
CA LEU A 124 -11.44 14.79 -3.45
C LEU A 124 -12.30 15.86 -4.13
N VAL A 125 -12.56 16.98 -3.44
CA VAL A 125 -13.27 18.14 -4.02
C VAL A 125 -12.48 18.71 -5.20
N ALA A 126 -11.18 18.97 -5.02
CA ALA A 126 -10.33 19.51 -6.09
C ALA A 126 -10.25 18.57 -7.30
N ARG A 127 -10.27 17.24 -7.08
CA ARG A 127 -10.32 16.23 -8.14
C ARG A 127 -11.65 16.27 -8.90
N TYR A 128 -12.77 16.45 -8.20
CA TYR A 128 -14.09 16.60 -8.81
C TYR A 128 -14.14 17.87 -9.69
N GLU A 129 -13.59 18.98 -9.20
CA GLU A 129 -13.50 20.26 -9.91
C GLU A 129 -12.42 20.30 -11.01
N LYS A 130 -11.59 19.25 -11.12
CA LYS A 130 -10.42 19.18 -12.02
C LYS A 130 -9.38 20.30 -11.78
N ASN A 131 -9.27 20.79 -10.55
CA ASN A 131 -8.36 21.86 -10.18
C ASN A 131 -7.00 21.29 -9.69
N SER A 132 -6.00 21.25 -10.58
CA SER A 132 -4.68 20.67 -10.29
C SER A 132 -3.89 21.42 -9.20
N VAL A 133 -4.08 22.73 -9.07
CA VAL A 133 -3.40 23.56 -8.06
C VAL A 133 -3.94 23.23 -6.67
N ALA A 134 -5.26 23.17 -6.53
CA ALA A 134 -5.90 22.77 -5.28
C ALA A 134 -5.57 21.32 -4.90
N MET A 135 -5.50 20.41 -5.88
CA MET A 135 -5.05 19.03 -5.64
C MET A 135 -3.63 18.98 -5.08
N THR A 136 -2.70 19.75 -5.64
CA THR A 136 -1.29 19.77 -5.20
C THR A 136 -1.18 20.34 -3.79
N SER A 137 -1.87 21.45 -3.51
CA SER A 137 -1.92 22.07 -2.17
C SER A 137 -2.51 21.12 -1.11
N ALA A 138 -3.55 20.36 -1.47
CA ALA A 138 -4.14 19.35 -0.60
C ALA A 138 -3.15 18.21 -0.30
N LEU A 139 -2.38 17.73 -1.29
CA LEU A 139 -1.35 16.72 -1.09
C LEU A 139 -0.18 17.21 -0.23
N GLU A 140 0.24 18.47 -0.38
CA GLU A 140 1.25 19.08 0.49
C GLU A 140 0.73 19.18 1.93
N SER A 141 -0.52 19.60 2.10
CA SER A 141 -1.18 19.66 3.41
C SER A 141 -1.26 18.27 4.06
N TYR A 142 -1.59 17.24 3.29
CA TYR A 142 -1.58 15.84 3.73
C TYR A 142 -0.18 15.43 4.20
N LYS A 143 0.85 15.68 3.39
CA LYS A 143 2.25 15.37 3.73
C LYS A 143 2.69 16.05 5.02
N THR A 144 2.32 17.32 5.21
CA THR A 144 2.64 18.04 6.45
C THR A 144 1.86 17.51 7.67
N GLY A 145 0.63 17.01 7.48
CA GLY A 145 -0.13 16.33 8.53
C GLY A 145 0.54 15.03 8.97
N ILE A 146 0.97 14.20 8.02
CA ILE A 146 1.72 12.97 8.28
C ILE A 146 3.04 13.26 9.00
N LEU A 147 3.80 14.26 8.54
CA LEU A 147 5.07 14.67 9.16
C LEU A 147 4.91 15.26 10.57
N SER A 148 3.72 15.78 10.89
CA SER A 148 3.41 16.27 12.24
C SER A 148 2.98 15.18 13.22
N SER A 149 2.78 13.94 12.73
CA SER A 149 2.45 12.81 13.60
C SER A 149 3.64 12.47 14.52
N PRO A 150 3.40 12.19 15.81
CA PRO A 150 4.43 11.72 16.74
C PRO A 150 4.90 10.28 16.47
N ALA A 151 4.11 9.51 15.71
CA ALA A 151 4.41 8.14 15.34
C ALA A 151 5.67 8.07 14.47
N GLU A 152 6.27 6.87 14.40
CA GLU A 152 7.54 6.56 13.76
C GLU A 152 7.76 7.34 12.44
N ARG A 153 8.89 8.07 12.35
CA ARG A 153 9.18 8.97 11.22
C ARG A 153 9.25 8.17 9.92
N ILE A 154 8.22 8.30 9.09
CA ILE A 154 8.22 7.76 7.74
C ILE A 154 9.44 8.27 6.98
N ASN A 155 10.29 7.35 6.52
CA ASN A 155 11.42 7.71 5.70
C ASN A 155 10.97 7.81 4.23
N PHE A 156 10.68 9.03 3.78
CA PHE A 156 10.27 9.29 2.40
C PHE A 156 11.27 8.79 1.35
N SER A 157 12.57 8.73 1.67
CA SER A 157 13.58 8.18 0.76
C SER A 157 13.41 6.66 0.56
N ILE A 158 12.99 5.94 1.59
CA ILE A 158 12.69 4.51 1.49
C ILE A 158 11.40 4.30 0.69
N LEU A 159 10.37 5.11 0.97
CA LEU A 159 9.10 5.05 0.25
C LEU A 159 9.27 5.28 -1.26
N GLU A 160 10.07 6.26 -1.67
CA GLU A 160 10.37 6.51 -3.09
C GLU A 160 11.07 5.33 -3.75
N LYS A 161 12.02 4.68 -3.04
CA LYS A 161 12.70 3.47 -3.53
C LYS A 161 11.72 2.31 -3.68
N GLU A 162 10.82 2.12 -2.74
CA GLU A 162 9.80 1.06 -2.78
C GLU A 162 8.86 1.24 -3.98
N ILE A 163 8.36 2.46 -4.19
CA ILE A 163 7.53 2.78 -5.37
C ILE A 163 8.29 2.49 -6.66
N TRP A 164 9.58 2.83 -6.72
CA TRP A 164 10.40 2.56 -7.89
C TRP A 164 10.60 1.06 -8.12
N VAL A 165 10.90 0.28 -7.08
CA VAL A 165 11.09 -1.18 -7.17
C VAL A 165 9.81 -1.86 -7.66
N ASN A 166 8.66 -1.51 -7.09
CA ASN A 166 7.37 -2.06 -7.47
C ASN A 166 6.99 -1.70 -8.92
N LYS A 167 7.41 -0.53 -9.44
CA LYS A 167 7.21 -0.17 -10.85
C LYS A 167 8.20 -0.88 -11.79
N ALA A 168 9.46 -0.98 -11.38
CA ALA A 168 10.53 -1.54 -12.20
C ALA A 168 10.36 -3.05 -12.46
N ASN A 169 9.68 -3.77 -11.55
CA ASN A 169 9.39 -5.20 -11.69
C ASN A 169 10.64 -6.02 -12.08
N LEU A 170 11.74 -5.80 -11.36
CA LEU A 170 13.07 -6.33 -11.70
C LEU A 170 13.09 -7.87 -11.84
N PHE A 171 12.29 -8.58 -11.05
CA PHE A 171 12.19 -10.05 -11.16
C PHE A 171 11.50 -10.47 -12.46
N THR A 172 10.48 -9.74 -12.93
CA THR A 172 9.84 -10.02 -14.22
C THR A 172 10.82 -9.79 -15.36
N VAL A 173 11.60 -8.71 -15.31
CA VAL A 173 12.65 -8.45 -16.29
C VAL A 173 13.70 -9.57 -16.26
N SER A 174 14.15 -9.98 -15.07
CA SER A 174 15.07 -11.11 -14.92
C SER A 174 14.50 -12.43 -15.48
N LEU A 175 13.22 -12.72 -15.26
CA LEU A 175 12.55 -13.88 -15.85
C LEU A 175 12.63 -13.86 -17.38
N ILE A 176 12.36 -12.70 -18.00
CA ILE A 176 12.45 -12.56 -19.46
C ILE A 176 13.87 -12.89 -19.94
N PHE A 177 14.91 -12.40 -19.26
CA PHE A 177 16.30 -12.74 -19.58
C PHE A 177 16.59 -14.24 -19.43
N TYR A 178 16.09 -14.90 -18.39
CA TYR A 178 16.26 -16.35 -18.25
C TYR A 178 15.54 -17.13 -19.35
N LEU A 179 14.30 -16.78 -19.68
CA LEU A 179 13.56 -17.42 -20.79
C LEU A 179 14.29 -17.24 -22.12
N LEU A 180 14.79 -16.02 -22.41
CA LEU A 180 15.61 -15.76 -23.58
C LEU A 180 16.90 -16.60 -23.57
N GLY A 181 17.53 -16.78 -22.40
CA GLY A 181 18.70 -17.64 -22.24
C GLY A 181 18.45 -19.09 -22.67
N VAL A 182 17.33 -19.69 -22.23
CA VAL A 182 16.94 -21.05 -22.64
C VAL A 182 16.70 -21.13 -24.14
N ILE A 183 15.95 -20.18 -24.71
CA ILE A 183 15.63 -20.16 -26.14
C ILE A 183 16.90 -20.03 -26.97
N LEU A 184 17.77 -19.08 -26.65
CA LEU A 184 19.03 -18.85 -27.36
C LEU A 184 19.96 -20.06 -27.27
N LEU A 185 20.01 -20.74 -26.11
CA LEU A 185 20.74 -21.99 -25.98
C LEU A 185 20.18 -23.07 -26.90
N GLY A 186 18.86 -23.25 -26.97
CA GLY A 186 18.22 -24.20 -27.87
C GLY A 186 18.51 -23.92 -29.35
N VAL A 187 18.44 -22.65 -29.77
CA VAL A 187 18.78 -22.25 -31.15
C VAL A 187 20.27 -22.41 -31.44
N SER A 188 21.14 -22.27 -30.42
CA SER A 188 22.59 -22.43 -30.59
C SER A 188 22.95 -23.80 -31.17
N TRP A 189 22.24 -24.86 -30.78
CA TRP A 189 22.49 -26.21 -31.28
C TRP A 189 22.19 -26.39 -32.77
N MET A 190 21.38 -25.52 -33.36
CA MET A 190 20.95 -25.64 -34.76
C MET A 190 21.74 -24.75 -35.72
N VAL A 191 22.13 -23.54 -35.30
CA VAL A 191 22.61 -22.50 -36.22
C VAL A 191 24.09 -22.15 -36.02
N GLN A 192 24.42 -21.55 -34.89
CA GLN A 192 25.78 -21.11 -34.56
C GLN A 192 26.11 -21.40 -33.08
N PRO A 193 26.65 -22.59 -32.78
CA PRO A 193 26.74 -23.10 -31.41
C PRO A 193 27.67 -22.32 -30.50
N THR A 194 28.71 -21.69 -31.04
CA THR A 194 29.66 -20.90 -30.24
C THR A 194 29.14 -19.49 -29.97
N LEU A 195 28.65 -18.78 -31.00
CA LEU A 195 28.17 -17.40 -30.87
C LEU A 195 26.90 -17.34 -30.03
N LEU A 196 25.87 -18.12 -30.39
CA LEU A 196 24.57 -18.06 -29.71
C LEU A 196 24.64 -18.55 -28.27
N LYS A 197 25.50 -19.53 -27.96
CA LYS A 197 25.75 -19.95 -26.58
C LYS A 197 26.36 -18.82 -25.75
N ASN A 198 27.34 -18.08 -26.30
CA ASN A 198 27.93 -16.95 -25.59
C ASN A 198 26.90 -15.83 -25.35
N ILE A 199 26.02 -15.58 -26.32
CA ILE A 199 24.91 -14.63 -26.17
C ILE A 199 23.91 -15.15 -25.12
N ALA A 200 23.57 -16.44 -25.13
CA ALA A 200 22.69 -17.06 -24.14
C ALA A 200 23.28 -16.95 -22.72
N TYR A 201 24.58 -17.18 -22.56
CA TYR A 201 25.28 -16.98 -21.30
C TYR A 201 25.24 -15.52 -20.85
N GLY A 202 25.56 -14.57 -21.74
CA GLY A 202 25.48 -13.14 -21.43
C GLY A 202 24.06 -12.69 -21.05
N THR A 203 23.05 -13.27 -21.69
CA THR A 203 21.63 -13.03 -21.39
C THR A 203 21.27 -13.57 -20.00
N MET A 204 21.68 -14.81 -19.67
CA MET A 204 21.49 -15.39 -18.33
C MET A 204 22.19 -14.57 -17.24
N VAL A 205 23.43 -14.15 -17.48
CA VAL A 205 24.19 -13.30 -16.54
C VAL A 205 23.52 -11.94 -16.36
N SER A 206 22.95 -11.36 -17.42
CA SER A 206 22.21 -10.10 -17.33
C SER A 206 20.94 -10.25 -16.47
N GLY A 207 20.20 -11.35 -16.64
CA GLY A 207 19.10 -11.73 -15.76
C GLY A 207 19.57 -11.88 -14.31
N PHE A 208 20.68 -12.58 -14.08
CA PHE A 208 21.26 -12.77 -12.75
C PHE A 208 21.66 -11.46 -12.06
N ILE A 209 22.21 -10.49 -12.78
CA ILE A 209 22.53 -9.16 -12.24
C ILE A 209 21.25 -8.44 -11.79
N LEU A 210 20.19 -8.46 -12.61
CA LEU A 210 18.89 -7.87 -12.26
C LEU A 210 18.25 -8.58 -11.06
N HIS A 211 18.36 -9.91 -11.02
CA HIS A 211 17.89 -10.74 -9.91
C HIS A 211 18.58 -10.34 -8.60
N THR A 212 19.91 -10.22 -8.62
CA THR A 212 20.74 -9.79 -7.49
C THR A 212 20.36 -8.38 -7.03
N TYR A 213 20.20 -7.46 -7.99
CA TYR A 213 19.85 -6.07 -7.68
C TYR A 213 18.45 -5.96 -7.07
N GLY A 214 17.48 -6.74 -7.56
CA GLY A 214 16.13 -6.82 -6.97
C GLY A 214 16.16 -7.29 -5.52
N ILE A 215 16.91 -8.35 -5.23
CA ILE A 215 17.10 -8.86 -3.87
C ILE A 215 17.74 -7.79 -2.97
N TYR A 216 18.82 -7.16 -3.43
CA TYR A 216 19.51 -6.11 -2.68
C TYR A 216 18.58 -4.94 -2.32
N LEU A 217 17.79 -4.45 -3.27
CA LEU A 217 16.87 -3.33 -3.00
C LEU A 217 15.80 -3.72 -1.97
N ARG A 218 15.27 -4.94 -2.04
CA ARG A 218 14.31 -5.44 -1.05
C ARG A 218 14.93 -5.53 0.35
N MET A 219 16.18 -5.97 0.46
CA MET A 219 16.91 -5.97 1.74
C MET A 219 17.08 -4.55 2.31
N VAL A 220 17.39 -3.56 1.47
CA VAL A 220 17.53 -2.15 1.89
C VAL A 220 16.19 -1.55 2.33
N ILE A 221 15.10 -1.87 1.63
CA ILE A 221 13.77 -1.33 1.94
C ILE A 221 13.25 -1.89 3.25
N MET A 222 13.25 -3.21 3.43
CA MET A 222 12.73 -3.83 4.65
C MET A 222 13.73 -3.84 5.81
N SER A 223 15.00 -3.49 5.55
CA SER A 223 16.09 -3.61 6.52
C SER A 223 16.23 -5.03 7.11
N ARG A 224 15.96 -6.05 6.29
CA ARG A 224 15.98 -7.47 6.66
C ARG A 224 16.61 -8.34 5.57
N PRO A 225 17.10 -9.54 5.92
CA PRO A 225 17.55 -10.54 4.95
C PRO A 225 16.42 -10.99 3.99
N PRO A 226 16.77 -11.51 2.80
CA PRO A 226 15.85 -11.78 1.70
C PRO A 226 15.11 -13.13 1.85
N ILE A 227 14.60 -13.40 3.05
CA ILE A 227 13.88 -14.64 3.42
C ILE A 227 12.76 -14.29 4.40
N SER A 228 12.29 -13.05 4.39
CA SER A 228 11.30 -12.57 5.37
C SER A 228 9.89 -13.06 5.02
N THR A 229 9.67 -13.45 3.76
CA THR A 229 8.39 -13.93 3.22
C THR A 229 8.57 -15.20 2.40
N LEU A 230 7.47 -15.94 2.16
CA LEU A 230 7.48 -17.12 1.28
C LEU A 230 7.92 -16.73 -0.14
N TYR A 231 7.45 -15.59 -0.63
CA TYR A 231 7.84 -15.02 -1.90
C TYR A 231 9.36 -14.88 -2.00
N GLU A 232 9.98 -14.20 -1.03
CA GLU A 232 11.42 -13.96 -1.05
C GLU A 232 12.24 -15.23 -0.92
N THR A 233 11.78 -16.18 -0.12
CA THR A 233 12.44 -17.46 0.06
C THR A 233 12.58 -18.19 -1.28
N VAL A 234 11.51 -18.27 -2.07
CA VAL A 234 11.53 -18.94 -3.39
C VAL A 234 12.45 -18.20 -4.37
N ILE A 235 12.39 -16.86 -4.38
CA ILE A 235 13.25 -16.03 -5.22
C ILE A 235 14.73 -16.22 -4.83
N PHE A 236 15.04 -16.27 -3.54
CA PHE A 236 16.40 -16.47 -3.03
C PHE A 236 16.95 -17.87 -3.35
N VAL A 237 16.14 -18.93 -3.23
CA VAL A 237 16.53 -20.28 -3.69
C VAL A 237 16.87 -20.26 -5.18
N GLY A 238 16.06 -19.58 -5.99
CA GLY A 238 16.34 -19.39 -7.42
C GLY A 238 17.64 -18.65 -7.68
N PHE A 239 17.96 -17.63 -6.88
CA PHE A 239 19.22 -16.91 -6.96
C PHE A 239 20.43 -17.83 -6.71
N VAL A 240 20.39 -18.67 -5.67
CA VAL A 240 21.48 -19.61 -5.34
C VAL A 240 21.71 -20.60 -6.48
N ILE A 241 20.65 -21.17 -7.05
CA ILE A 241 20.78 -22.13 -8.17
C ILE A 241 21.37 -21.45 -9.42
N VAL A 242 20.93 -20.22 -9.74
CA VAL A 242 21.47 -19.47 -10.88
C VAL A 242 22.92 -19.09 -10.64
N LEU A 243 23.29 -18.69 -9.42
CA LEU A 243 24.68 -18.40 -9.05
C LEU A 243 25.60 -19.61 -9.30
N PHE A 244 25.23 -20.79 -8.80
CA PHE A 244 25.99 -22.01 -9.07
C PHE A 244 26.01 -22.36 -10.57
N SER A 245 24.91 -22.12 -11.28
CA SER A 245 24.82 -22.36 -12.72
C SER A 245 25.75 -21.45 -13.53
N VAL A 246 25.92 -20.18 -13.12
CA VAL A 246 26.90 -19.25 -13.69
C VAL A 246 28.33 -19.78 -13.47
N VAL A 247 28.65 -20.24 -12.26
CA VAL A 247 29.96 -20.82 -11.93
C VAL A 247 30.23 -22.09 -12.74
N ILE A 248 29.25 -22.99 -12.84
CA ILE A 248 29.34 -24.23 -13.62
C ILE A 248 29.59 -23.92 -15.10
N GLU A 249 28.84 -22.99 -15.69
CA GLU A 249 29.04 -22.61 -17.09
C GLU A 249 30.42 -21.96 -17.30
N TYR A 250 30.87 -21.12 -16.37
CA TYR A 250 32.19 -20.50 -16.45
C TYR A 250 33.33 -21.54 -16.50
N LEU A 251 33.20 -22.62 -15.72
CA LEU A 251 34.18 -23.70 -15.66
C LEU A 251 34.07 -24.69 -16.82
N ARG A 252 32.85 -25.16 -17.14
CA ARG A 252 32.63 -26.23 -18.15
C ARG A 252 32.47 -25.72 -19.57
N LYS A 253 31.86 -24.54 -19.75
CA LYS A 253 31.59 -23.89 -21.04
C LYS A 253 30.87 -24.80 -22.04
N ASP A 254 30.09 -25.77 -21.57
CA ASP A 254 29.39 -26.76 -22.38
C ASP A 254 27.88 -26.47 -22.54
N GLY A 255 27.38 -25.35 -21.99
CA GLY A 255 25.97 -24.95 -22.04
C GLY A 255 25.10 -25.58 -20.94
N LEU A 256 25.64 -26.50 -20.14
CA LEU A 256 24.90 -27.15 -19.07
C LEU A 256 24.50 -26.16 -17.98
N GLY A 257 25.40 -25.23 -17.63
CA GLY A 257 25.09 -24.20 -16.64
C GLY A 257 24.03 -23.22 -17.16
N ILE A 258 24.08 -22.85 -18.44
CA ILE A 258 23.04 -22.00 -19.06
C ILE A 258 21.67 -22.67 -18.97
N PHE A 259 21.60 -23.97 -19.28
CA PHE A 259 20.36 -24.74 -19.23
C PHE A 259 19.79 -24.81 -17.82
N ILE A 260 20.59 -25.27 -16.85
CA ILE A 260 20.15 -25.42 -15.46
C ILE A 260 19.73 -24.07 -14.89
N GLY A 261 20.57 -23.04 -15.01
CA GLY A 261 20.31 -21.72 -14.43
C GLY A 261 19.10 -21.05 -15.04
N SER A 262 19.01 -21.04 -16.37
CA SER A 262 17.92 -20.35 -17.06
C SER A 262 16.56 -21.05 -16.87
N ILE A 263 16.51 -22.38 -16.83
CA ILE A 263 15.25 -23.11 -16.56
C ILE A 263 14.85 -22.98 -15.10
N SER A 264 15.76 -23.28 -14.16
CA SER A 264 15.44 -23.24 -12.72
C SER A 264 15.11 -21.82 -12.27
N GLY A 265 15.87 -20.81 -12.71
CA GLY A 265 15.60 -19.40 -12.44
C GLY A 265 14.24 -18.96 -12.99
N SER A 266 13.88 -19.39 -14.20
CA SER A 266 12.55 -19.09 -14.76
C SER A 266 11.42 -19.74 -13.98
N LEU A 267 11.57 -21.03 -13.64
CA LEU A 267 10.55 -21.79 -12.92
C LEU A 267 10.33 -21.23 -11.50
N LEU A 268 11.41 -20.90 -10.78
CA LEU A 268 11.31 -20.37 -9.43
C LEU A 268 10.78 -18.93 -9.41
N HIS A 269 11.10 -18.10 -10.42
CA HIS A 269 10.43 -16.80 -10.58
C HIS A 269 8.94 -16.96 -10.81
N TYR A 270 8.52 -17.91 -11.66
CA TYR A 270 7.12 -18.18 -11.91
C TYR A 270 6.37 -18.64 -10.64
N ILE A 271 6.97 -19.56 -9.87
CA ILE A 271 6.42 -20.00 -8.58
C ILE A 271 6.35 -18.83 -7.60
N GLY A 272 7.40 -18.00 -7.54
CA GLY A 272 7.43 -16.78 -6.74
C GLY A 272 6.26 -15.86 -7.08
N PHE A 273 5.98 -15.60 -8.35
CA PHE A 273 4.84 -14.78 -8.76
C PHE A 273 3.48 -15.36 -8.34
N GLY A 274 3.38 -16.68 -8.17
CA GLY A 274 2.22 -17.32 -7.54
C GLY A 274 1.97 -16.81 -6.12
N TYR A 275 3.02 -16.75 -5.28
CA TYR A 275 2.93 -16.17 -3.93
C TYR A 275 2.70 -14.66 -3.93
N ALA A 276 3.11 -13.95 -4.99
CA ALA A 276 2.81 -12.52 -5.12
C ALA A 276 1.34 -12.22 -5.44
N ALA A 277 0.59 -13.21 -5.94
CA ALA A 277 -0.83 -13.04 -6.23
C ALA A 277 -1.68 -12.87 -4.96
N ASP A 278 -1.17 -13.26 -3.79
CA ASP A 278 -1.83 -13.10 -2.49
C ASP A 278 -1.85 -11.63 -2.01
N GLY A 279 -1.14 -10.72 -2.71
CA GLY A 279 -1.22 -9.27 -2.52
C GLY A 279 0.08 -8.67 -2.03
N ASP A 280 0.28 -8.61 -0.71
CA ASP A 280 1.43 -7.95 -0.11
C ASP A 280 2.66 -8.87 -0.05
N THR A 281 3.59 -8.70 -1.01
CA THR A 281 4.84 -9.48 -1.04
C THR A 281 5.84 -9.08 0.05
N MET A 282 5.63 -7.96 0.73
CA MET A 282 6.49 -7.43 1.79
C MET A 282 5.91 -7.71 3.18
N GLU A 283 4.72 -8.31 3.27
CA GLU A 283 4.13 -8.74 4.54
C GLU A 283 4.96 -9.89 5.14
N MET A 284 5.48 -9.65 6.35
CA MET A 284 6.37 -10.59 7.01
C MET A 284 5.60 -11.73 7.68
N LEU A 285 6.12 -12.94 7.56
CA LEU A 285 5.55 -14.10 8.26
C LEU A 285 5.77 -13.97 9.78
N VAL A 286 4.70 -14.18 10.55
CA VAL A 286 4.77 -14.19 12.02
C VAL A 286 4.92 -15.61 12.55
N ALA A 287 6.14 -15.98 12.95
CA ALA A 287 6.46 -16.92 14.05
C ALA A 287 7.98 -17.17 14.14
N VAL A 288 8.57 -17.07 15.35
CA VAL A 288 9.99 -17.31 15.76
C VAL A 288 11.11 -16.61 14.97
N LEU A 289 10.95 -16.34 13.67
CA LEU A 289 11.89 -15.67 12.76
C LEU A 289 11.87 -14.14 12.85
N ASN A 290 11.08 -13.52 13.74
CA ASN A 290 11.08 -12.05 13.87
C ASN A 290 12.44 -11.50 14.34
N SER A 291 13.34 -12.34 14.87
CA SER A 291 14.72 -11.93 15.14
C SER A 291 15.53 -11.89 13.83
N ASN A 292 16.05 -10.71 13.50
CA ASN A 292 16.99 -10.53 12.37
C ASN A 292 18.25 -11.40 12.51
N PHE A 293 18.66 -11.75 13.73
CA PHE A 293 19.82 -12.60 13.97
C PHE A 293 19.63 -14.03 13.40
N TRP A 294 18.56 -14.71 13.80
CA TRP A 294 18.24 -16.06 13.31
C TRP A 294 17.92 -16.08 11.82
N LEU A 295 17.19 -15.07 11.33
CA LEU A 295 16.86 -14.95 9.91
C LEU A 295 18.12 -14.76 9.05
N ALA A 296 19.06 -13.92 9.49
CA ALA A 296 20.28 -13.62 8.72
C ALA A 296 21.31 -14.75 8.74
N THR A 297 21.32 -15.59 9.76
CA THR A 297 22.37 -16.61 9.97
C THR A 297 21.89 -18.03 9.74
N HIS A 298 20.84 -18.47 10.44
CA HIS A 298 20.40 -19.86 10.42
C HIS A 298 19.66 -20.21 9.13
N VAL A 299 18.64 -19.42 8.79
CA VAL A 299 17.76 -19.73 7.66
C VAL A 299 18.51 -19.57 6.33
N THR A 300 19.30 -18.50 6.19
CA THR A 300 20.16 -18.28 5.01
C THR A 300 21.15 -19.43 4.80
N THR A 301 21.78 -19.94 5.86
CA THR A 301 22.79 -20.99 5.79
C THR A 301 22.19 -22.37 5.48
N ILE A 302 20.94 -22.64 5.90
CA ILE A 302 20.25 -23.88 5.53
C ILE A 302 19.87 -23.91 4.04
N ILE A 303 19.59 -22.74 3.46
CA ILE A 303 19.19 -22.62 2.05
C ILE A 303 20.39 -22.67 1.09
N LEU A 304 21.55 -22.17 1.51
CA LEU A 304 22.81 -22.17 0.75
C LEU A 304 23.36 -23.60 0.56
#